data_AF-A0A4Y2HRA3-F1
#
_entry.id   AF-A0A4Y2HRA3-F1
#
_cell.length_a   1.000
_cell.length_b   1.000
_cell.length_c   1.000
_cell.angle_alpha   90.00
_cell.angle_beta   90.00
_cell.angle_gamma   90.00
#
_symmetry.space_group_name_H-M   'P 1'
#
loop_
_entity.id
_entity.type
_entity.pdbx_description
1 polymer ?
#
loop_
_entity_poly.entity_id
_entity_poly.type
_entity_poly.pdbx_seq_one_letter_code
_entity_poly.pdbx_strand_id
1 'polypeptide(L)'
;MNETYQDPSHPASFGGVDALHRALGRNVSTKEIKNFLEGVDAYTLHKPIRKKFPTNKVIGYSIDQQWQADLVDLSSLSKYNKGYRYLLCCIDVLSKYAWIVPLKQKRGKDIWKLLK
;
A
#
# COMPACT_ATOMS: atom_id res chain seq x y z
N MET A 1 25.64 3.51 -23.00
CA MET A 1 24.64 3.30 -21.92
C MET A 1 23.33 2.77 -22.46
N ASN A 2 22.71 3.42 -23.46
CA ASN A 2 21.42 2.97 -24.00
C ASN A 2 21.47 1.56 -24.62
N GLU A 3 22.45 1.27 -25.47
CA GLU A 3 22.65 -0.06 -26.05
C GLU A 3 22.75 -1.15 -24.99
N THR A 4 23.58 -0.92 -23.97
CA THR A 4 23.79 -1.81 -22.82
C THR A 4 22.53 -2.02 -21.97
N TYR A 5 21.66 -1.00 -21.88
CA TYR A 5 20.44 -1.03 -21.06
C TYR A 5 19.25 -1.65 -21.79
N GLN A 6 19.19 -1.50 -23.12
CA GLN A 6 18.09 -1.99 -23.96
C GLN A 6 18.36 -3.37 -24.56
N ASP A 7 19.61 -3.85 -24.59
CA ASP A 7 19.96 -5.19 -25.06
C ASP A 7 19.46 -6.25 -24.05
N PRO A 8 18.47 -7.11 -24.39
CA PRO A 8 17.96 -8.13 -23.48
C PRO A 8 18.99 -9.21 -23.12
N SER A 9 20.01 -9.37 -23.95
CA SER A 9 21.09 -10.36 -23.74
C SER A 9 22.08 -9.91 -22.67
N HIS A 10 22.09 -8.60 -22.37
CA HIS A 10 23.07 -8.01 -21.48
C HIS A 10 22.63 -8.10 -20.01
N PRO A 11 23.51 -8.51 -19.07
CA PRO A 11 23.13 -8.73 -17.66
C PRO A 11 22.70 -7.46 -16.91
N ALA A 12 22.99 -6.26 -17.43
CA ALA A 12 22.54 -4.99 -16.86
C ALA A 12 21.29 -4.39 -17.54
N SER A 13 20.69 -5.13 -18.47
CA SER A 13 19.46 -4.75 -19.17
C SER A 13 18.31 -4.52 -18.20
N PHE A 14 17.56 -3.43 -18.42
CA PHE A 14 16.43 -3.01 -17.56
C PHE A 14 16.72 -3.01 -16.05
N GLY A 15 18.00 -2.92 -15.68
CA GLY A 15 18.47 -3.06 -14.32
C GLY A 15 18.52 -1.74 -13.54
N GLY A 16 18.98 -1.83 -12.29
CA GLY A 16 19.23 -0.67 -11.45
C GLY A 16 20.55 0.06 -11.77
N VAL A 17 20.75 1.20 -11.11
CA VAL A 17 22.00 1.98 -11.18
C VAL A 17 23.23 1.08 -10.92
N ASP A 18 23.17 0.24 -9.90
CA ASP A 18 24.28 -0.64 -9.52
C ASP A 18 24.56 -1.76 -10.53
N ALA A 19 23.55 -2.20 -11.29
CA ALA A 19 23.72 -3.20 -12.34
C ALA A 19 24.48 -2.58 -13.52
N LEU A 20 24.03 -1.41 -13.99
CA LEU A 20 24.72 -0.67 -15.05
C LEU A 20 26.12 -0.23 -14.64
N HIS A 21 26.31 0.22 -13.40
CA HIS A 21 27.62 0.63 -12.90
C HIS A 21 28.64 -0.52 -12.87
N ARG A 22 28.17 -1.75 -12.55
CA ARG A 22 29.01 -2.95 -12.62
C ARG A 22 29.32 -3.36 -14.06
N ALA A 23 28.32 -3.33 -14.96
CA ALA A 23 28.49 -3.72 -16.35
C ALA A 23 29.38 -2.76 -17.16
N LEU A 24 29.35 -1.46 -16.86
CA LEU A 24 30.17 -0.44 -17.51
C LEU A 24 31.60 -0.34 -16.94
N GLY A 25 32.00 -1.29 -16.08
CA GLY A 25 33.37 -1.37 -15.56
C GLY A 25 33.77 -0.23 -14.61
N ARG A 26 32.80 0.46 -13.99
CA ARG A 26 33.03 1.65 -13.14
C ARG A 26 33.70 2.84 -13.83
N ASN A 27 33.73 2.85 -15.17
CA ASN A 27 34.24 3.98 -15.95
C ASN A 27 33.30 5.19 -15.94
N VAL A 28 32.01 4.94 -15.68
CA VAL A 28 30.96 5.95 -15.65
C VAL A 28 30.54 6.17 -14.20
N SER A 29 30.36 7.42 -13.81
CA SER A 29 29.91 7.74 -12.46
C SER A 29 28.46 7.28 -12.22
N THR A 30 28.14 6.91 -10.98
CA THR A 30 26.76 6.57 -10.58
C THR A 30 25.79 7.73 -10.80
N LYS A 31 26.28 8.98 -10.75
CA LYS A 31 25.50 10.20 -11.01
C LYS A 31 25.07 10.28 -12.47
N GLU A 32 25.96 10.03 -13.42
CA GLU A 32 25.65 10.03 -14.85
C GLU A 32 24.67 8.92 -15.21
N ILE A 33 24.86 7.72 -14.64
CA ILE A 33 23.94 6.59 -14.83
C ILE A 33 22.55 6.94 -14.28
N LYS A 34 22.48 7.56 -13.11
CA LYS A 34 21.21 7.99 -12.52
C LYS A 34 20.49 9.02 -13.41
N ASN A 35 21.20 10.04 -13.88
CA ASN A 35 20.65 11.05 -14.78
C ASN A 35 20.15 10.43 -16.11
N PHE A 36 20.89 9.47 -16.66
CA PHE A 36 20.46 8.72 -17.85
C PHE A 36 19.17 7.95 -17.58
N LEU A 37 19.12 7.18 -16.48
CA LEU A 37 17.97 6.35 -16.12
C LEU A 37 16.71 7.16 -15.78
N GLU A 38 16.86 8.36 -15.20
CA GLU A 38 15.74 9.28 -14.96
C GLU A 38 15.05 9.71 -16.27
N GLY A 39 15.79 9.75 -17.39
CA GLY A 39 15.26 10.05 -18.72
C GLY A 39 14.68 8.84 -19.47
N VAL A 40 14.72 7.63 -18.91
CA VAL A 40 14.17 6.42 -19.53
C VAL A 40 12.81 6.09 -18.95
N ASP A 41 11.75 6.22 -19.76
CA ASP A 41 10.36 6.01 -19.33
C ASP A 41 10.13 4.64 -18.68
N ALA A 42 10.66 3.58 -19.28
CA ALA A 42 10.53 2.22 -18.75
C ALA A 42 11.13 2.10 -17.34
N TYR A 43 12.25 2.77 -17.08
CA TYR A 43 12.88 2.76 -15.76
C TYR A 43 12.03 3.55 -14.75
N THR A 44 11.61 4.76 -15.11
CA THR A 44 10.87 5.64 -14.22
C THR A 44 9.48 5.09 -13.88
N LEU A 45 8.79 4.46 -14.84
CA LEU A 45 7.46 3.88 -14.65
C LEU A 45 7.48 2.62 -13.77
N HIS A 46 8.45 1.74 -13.99
CA HIS A 46 8.47 0.41 -13.35
C HIS A 46 9.34 0.34 -12.10
N LYS A 47 10.19 1.34 -11.84
CA LYS A 47 10.98 1.39 -10.62
C LYS A 47 10.06 1.64 -9.41
N PRO A 48 10.08 0.78 -8.38
CA PRO A 48 9.29 1.01 -7.19
C PRO A 48 9.75 2.27 -6.46
N ILE A 49 8.86 3.26 -6.36
CA ILE A 49 9.09 4.49 -5.60
C ILE A 49 8.84 4.20 -4.11
N ARG A 50 9.90 4.15 -3.31
CA ARG A 50 9.79 4.07 -1.84
C ARG A 50 9.72 5.47 -1.25
N LYS A 51 8.53 6.09 -1.25
CA LYS A 51 8.31 7.40 -0.62
C LYS A 51 7.88 7.22 0.84
N LYS A 52 8.72 7.66 1.78
CA LYS A 52 8.29 7.86 3.18
C LYS A 52 7.63 9.23 3.24
N PHE A 53 6.34 9.26 3.59
CA PHE A 53 5.61 10.51 3.86
C PHE A 53 5.36 10.61 5.36
N PRO A 54 5.33 11.84 5.92
CA PRO A 54 4.96 12.01 7.32
C PRO A 54 3.52 11.53 7.52
N THR A 55 3.34 10.60 8.45
CA THR A 55 2.01 10.11 8.88
C THR A 55 1.74 10.59 10.30
N ASN A 56 0.49 10.94 10.57
CA ASN A 56 0.07 11.24 11.95
C ASN A 56 0.09 9.96 12.77
N LYS A 57 0.63 10.04 13.99
CA LYS A 57 0.58 8.94 14.95
C LYS A 57 -0.83 8.85 15.54
N VAL A 58 -1.33 7.63 15.70
CA VAL A 58 -2.54 7.36 16.50
C VAL A 58 -2.11 7.21 17.95
N ILE A 59 -2.58 8.08 18.84
CA ILE A 59 -2.22 8.13 20.25
C ILE A 59 -3.51 8.05 21.08
N GLY A 60 -3.66 7.01 21.89
CA GLY A 60 -4.74 6.87 22.87
C GLY A 60 -4.18 6.98 24.29
N TYR A 61 -4.87 7.72 25.17
CA TYR A 61 -4.43 7.97 26.55
C TYR A 61 -5.16 7.12 27.59
N SER A 62 -6.40 6.72 27.33
CA SER A 62 -7.17 5.85 28.21
C SER A 62 -8.06 4.88 27.41
N ILE A 63 -8.49 3.81 28.07
CA ILE A 63 -9.48 2.88 27.53
C ILE A 63 -10.78 3.64 27.28
N ASP A 64 -11.46 3.29 26.20
CA ASP A 64 -12.71 3.87 25.73
C ASP A 64 -12.66 5.35 25.32
N GLN A 65 -11.47 5.95 25.22
CA GLN A 65 -11.30 7.34 24.82
C GLN A 65 -11.40 7.55 23.31
N GLN A 66 -10.80 6.63 22.55
CA GLN A 66 -10.71 6.76 21.10
C GLN A 66 -11.04 5.42 20.45
N TRP A 67 -12.03 5.44 19.57
CA TRP A 67 -12.49 4.27 18.86
C TRP A 67 -12.24 4.46 17.36
N GLN A 68 -11.80 3.39 16.71
CA GLN A 68 -11.74 3.32 15.26
C GLN A 68 -12.85 2.39 14.78
N ALA A 69 -13.63 2.87 13.82
CA ALA A 69 -14.71 2.09 13.21
C ALA A 69 -14.49 2.00 11.70
N ASP A 70 -14.66 0.81 11.16
CA ASP A 70 -14.59 0.55 9.73
C ASP A 70 -15.64 -0.51 9.32
N LEU A 71 -15.90 -0.60 8.02
CA LEU A 71 -16.85 -1.53 7.44
C LEU A 71 -16.14 -2.49 6.48
N VAL A 72 -16.12 -3.77 6.84
CA VAL A 72 -15.62 -4.83 5.96
C VAL A 72 -16.70 -5.22 4.97
N ASP A 73 -16.39 -5.25 3.67
CA ASP A 73 -17.31 -5.71 2.61
C ASP A 73 -17.17 -7.22 2.37
N LEU A 74 -18.25 -7.95 2.61
CA LEU A 74 -18.41 -9.39 2.38
C LEU A 74 -19.60 -9.67 1.45
N SER A 75 -19.97 -8.71 0.60
CA SER A 75 -21.14 -8.81 -0.28
C SER A 75 -21.08 -10.02 -1.23
N SER A 76 -19.87 -10.40 -1.66
CA SER A 76 -19.62 -11.61 -2.46
C SER A 76 -20.00 -12.90 -1.74
N LEU A 77 -19.91 -12.94 -0.40
CA LEU A 77 -20.20 -14.09 0.43
C LEU A 77 -21.66 -14.12 0.93
N SER A 78 -22.48 -13.14 0.52
CA SER A 78 -23.87 -12.97 0.98
C SER A 78 -24.73 -14.23 0.86
N LYS A 79 -24.50 -15.03 -0.18
CA LYS A 79 -25.22 -16.29 -0.42
C LYS A 79 -24.94 -17.35 0.64
N TYR A 80 -23.75 -17.32 1.24
CA TYR A 80 -23.26 -18.33 2.17
C TYR A 80 -23.37 -17.91 3.64
N ASN A 81 -23.63 -16.63 3.90
CA ASN A 81 -23.68 -16.06 5.25
C ASN A 81 -25.07 -15.50 5.61
N LYS A 82 -26.16 -16.14 5.17
CA LYS A 82 -27.55 -15.72 5.51
C LYS A 82 -27.90 -14.29 5.04
N GLY A 83 -27.25 -13.82 3.98
CA GLY A 83 -27.49 -12.52 3.37
C GLY A 83 -26.79 -11.34 4.05
N TYR A 84 -25.83 -11.59 4.95
CA TYR A 84 -24.99 -10.54 5.50
C TYR A 84 -23.98 -10.07 4.45
N ARG A 85 -23.81 -8.76 4.34
CA ARG A 85 -22.96 -8.17 3.29
C ARG A 85 -21.80 -7.37 3.85
N TYR A 86 -21.89 -6.99 5.10
CA TYR A 86 -20.92 -6.12 5.74
C TYR A 86 -20.67 -6.56 7.17
N LEU A 87 -19.49 -6.27 7.71
CA LEU A 87 -19.20 -6.33 9.13
C LEU A 87 -18.80 -4.94 9.59
N LEU A 88 -19.51 -4.38 10.56
CA LEU A 88 -19.09 -3.19 11.27
C LEU A 88 -18.08 -3.60 12.32
N CYS A 89 -16.84 -3.16 12.17
CA CYS A 89 -15.75 -3.40 13.10
C CYS A 89 -15.49 -2.13 13.89
N CYS A 90 -15.67 -2.17 15.20
CA CYS A 90 -15.34 -1.08 16.11
C CYS A 90 -14.25 -1.56 17.06
N ILE A 91 -13.16 -0.81 17.15
CA ILE A 91 -11.98 -1.17 17.94
C ILE A 91 -11.63 -0.02 18.87
N ASP A 92 -11.51 -0.31 20.16
CA ASP A 92 -10.89 0.64 21.09
C ASP A 92 -9.39 0.72 20.81
N VAL A 93 -8.89 1.94 20.57
CA VAL A 93 -7.52 2.19 20.11
C VAL A 93 -6.50 1.78 21.16
N LEU A 94 -6.80 1.90 22.45
CA LEU A 94 -5.85 1.57 23.51
C LEU A 94 -5.88 0.08 23.87
N SER A 95 -7.04 -0.45 24.28
CA SER A 95 -7.18 -1.85 24.73
C SER A 95 -7.06 -2.87 23.59
N LYS A 96 -7.23 -2.42 22.33
CA LYS A 96 -7.33 -3.28 21.14
C LYS A 96 -8.51 -4.25 21.17
N TYR A 97 -9.47 -4.04 22.07
CA TYR A 97 -10.69 -4.82 22.07
C TYR A 97 -11.53 -4.48 20.84
N ALA A 98 -12.02 -5.51 20.14
CA ALA A 98 -12.75 -5.39 18.90
C ALA A 98 -14.17 -5.93 19.04
N TRP A 99 -15.15 -5.12 18.65
CA TRP A 99 -16.54 -5.51 18.50
C TRP A 99 -16.85 -5.63 17.01
N ILE A 100 -17.52 -6.73 16.63
CA ILE A 100 -17.89 -7.00 15.26
C ILE A 100 -19.39 -7.24 15.19
N VAL A 101 -20.08 -6.46 14.37
CA VAL A 101 -21.52 -6.60 14.15
C VAL A 101 -21.81 -6.86 12.67
N PRO A 102 -22.47 -7.97 12.33
CA PRO A 102 -22.82 -8.26 10.94
C PRO A 102 -24.01 -7.42 10.47
N LEU A 103 -23.89 -6.87 9.27
CA LEU A 103 -24.85 -5.96 8.65
C LEU A 103 -25.28 -6.47 7.27
N LYS A 104 -26.58 -6.41 6.99
CA LYS A 104 -27.10 -6.71 5.66
C LYS A 104 -27.02 -5.50 4.72
N GLN A 105 -26.97 -4.28 5.25
CA GLN A 105 -27.01 -3.04 4.48
C GLN A 105 -26.08 -1.99 5.14
N LYS A 106 -25.42 -1.16 4.34
CA LYS A 106 -24.50 -0.11 4.79
C LYS A 106 -25.16 1.26 5.00
N ARG A 107 -26.48 1.29 5.27
CA ARG A 107 -27.22 2.56 5.41
C ARG A 107 -26.84 3.21 6.73
N GLY A 108 -26.70 4.54 6.72
CA GLY A 108 -26.37 5.29 7.94
C GLY A 108 -27.35 5.03 9.09
N LYS A 109 -28.65 4.83 8.81
CA LYS A 109 -29.66 4.47 9.83
C LYS A 109 -29.40 3.12 10.50
N ASP A 110 -28.85 2.15 9.77
CA ASP A 110 -28.56 0.82 10.32
C ASP A 110 -27.31 0.88 11.20
N ILE A 111 -26.27 1.60 10.75
CA ILE A 111 -25.03 1.81 11.51
C ILE A 111 -25.30 2.62 12.78
N TRP A 112 -26.08 3.70 12.68
CA TRP A 112 -26.44 4.55 13.81
C TRP A 112 -27.12 3.78 14.96
N LYS A 113 -28.00 2.82 14.63
CA LYS A 113 -28.66 1.98 15.63
C LYS A 113 -27.69 1.07 16.40
N LEU A 114 -26.54 0.75 15.81
CA LEU A 114 -25.53 -0.12 16.41
C LEU A 114 -24.51 0.63 17.24
N LEU A 115 -24.35 1.93 17.00
CA LEU A 115 -23.41 2.80 17.72
C LEU A 115 -24.06 3.57 18.88
N LYS A 116 -25.37 3.39 19.08
CA LYS A 116 -26.12 3.91 20.22
C LYS A 116 -26.07 2.93 21.38
#